data_AF-A0A0Q0DBC0-F1
#
_entry.id   AF-A0A0Q0DBC0-F1
#
_cell.length_a   1.000
_cell.length_b   1.000
_cell.length_c   1.000
_cell.angle_alpha   90.00
_cell.angle_beta   90.00
_cell.angle_gamma   90.00
#
_symmetry.space_group_name_H-M   'P 1'
#
loop_
_entity.id
_entity.type
_entity.pdbx_description
1 polymer ?
#
loop_
_entity_poly.entity_id
_entity_poly.type
_entity_poly.pdbx_seq_one_letter_code
_entity_poly.pdbx_strand_id
1 'polypeptide(L)'
;MSCIDNPKGEFEKMIAALGADYYRILAVPFNPARSTYTVKHVAEMRKPSAGFFPDEVIKPEVFEKLKRINSSNCTLKIICKSTKYHYVTLYDVSHEELYALSANGVKPCIVSLVRVSKQGDKFYSVVLRFGQKRIPDESTYARKVSGSFQINVGSKVTTSLEEGIVLCGFVDKKSGMWINANRAVNQNCPTCEDRFDIFLKNRSVDENPEKMPELDRSGSTFLYFESCRSQIIYKAKDAGDKFDDTEIQCRLFYRLQKEHYTTAEIAQYIEERKKPQESSDF
;
A
#
# COMPACT_ATOMS: atom_id res chain seq x y z
N MET A 1 -11.21 -25.65 1.90
CA MET A 1 -11.13 -24.29 2.47
C MET A 1 -9.92 -24.26 3.38
N SER A 2 -8.98 -23.33 3.20
CA SER A 2 -7.87 -23.17 4.16
C SER A 2 -8.48 -22.76 5.50
N CYS A 3 -8.33 -23.61 6.50
CA CYS A 3 -8.53 -23.25 7.90
C CYS A 3 -7.27 -22.54 8.40
N ILE A 4 -7.46 -21.62 9.35
CA ILE A 4 -6.38 -21.02 10.11
C ILE A 4 -6.40 -21.66 11.50
N ASP A 5 -5.25 -22.15 11.97
CA ASP A 5 -5.20 -22.95 13.20
C ASP A 5 -5.37 -22.09 14.46
N ASN A 6 -4.94 -20.82 14.42
CA ASN A 6 -5.06 -19.88 15.54
C ASN A 6 -5.47 -18.47 15.08
N PRO A 7 -6.76 -18.25 14.74
CA PRO A 7 -7.23 -16.95 14.27
C PRO A 7 -7.02 -15.82 15.29
N LYS A 8 -7.19 -16.11 16.58
CA LYS A 8 -6.98 -15.12 17.65
C LYS A 8 -5.49 -14.71 17.73
N GLY A 9 -4.58 -15.68 17.68
CA GLY A 9 -3.14 -15.40 17.71
C GLY A 9 -2.67 -14.56 16.53
N GLU A 10 -3.23 -14.76 15.34
CA GLU A 10 -2.92 -13.93 14.16
C GLU A 10 -3.42 -12.49 14.31
N PHE A 11 -4.59 -12.32 14.94
CA PHE A 11 -5.08 -11.00 15.30
C PHE A 11 -4.19 -10.32 16.35
N GLU A 12 -3.80 -11.02 17.41
CA GLU A 12 -2.90 -10.50 18.45
C GLU A 12 -1.52 -10.10 17.88
N LYS A 13 -0.93 -10.93 17.00
CA LYS A 13 0.32 -10.61 16.28
C LYS A 13 0.20 -9.31 15.48
N MET A 14 -0.90 -9.14 14.76
CA MET A 14 -1.16 -7.94 13.98
C MET A 14 -1.22 -6.69 14.88
N ILE A 15 -1.98 -6.74 15.97
CA ILE A 15 -2.10 -5.62 16.92
C ILE A 15 -0.75 -5.27 17.55
N ALA A 16 0.06 -6.26 17.91
CA ALA A 16 1.39 -6.06 18.47
C ALA A 16 2.36 -5.41 17.48
N ALA A 17 2.31 -5.78 16.20
CA ALA A 17 3.17 -5.21 15.17
C ALA A 17 2.76 -3.79 14.75
N LEU A 18 1.46 -3.47 14.76
CA LEU A 18 0.97 -2.13 14.40
C LEU A 18 1.35 -1.08 15.45
N GLY A 19 1.20 -1.39 16.74
CA GLY A 19 1.64 -0.52 17.83
C GLY A 19 0.95 0.85 17.87
N ALA A 20 -0.32 0.93 17.45
CA ALA A 20 -1.12 2.17 17.51
C ALA A 20 -1.63 2.44 18.93
N ASP A 21 -2.07 3.68 19.21
CA ASP A 21 -2.61 4.04 20.52
C ASP A 21 -4.04 3.50 20.71
N TYR A 22 -4.84 3.49 19.64
CA TYR A 22 -6.16 2.89 19.59
C TYR A 22 -6.56 2.52 18.17
N TYR A 23 -7.58 1.67 18.05
CA TYR A 23 -8.00 1.07 16.80
C TYR A 23 -9.49 1.26 16.53
N ARG A 24 -9.86 1.80 15.37
CA ARG A 24 -11.25 1.79 14.92
C ARG A 24 -11.47 0.60 14.01
N ILE A 25 -12.40 -0.28 14.38
CA ILE A 25 -12.75 -1.44 13.55
C ILE A 25 -13.94 -1.07 12.68
N LEU A 26 -13.79 -1.26 11.38
CA LEU A 26 -14.83 -1.12 10.38
C LEU A 26 -15.36 -2.49 9.98
N ALA A 27 -16.67 -2.61 9.89
CA ALA A 27 -17.33 -3.71 9.21
C ALA A 27 -17.76 -3.21 7.82
N VAL A 28 -17.20 -3.84 6.79
CA VAL A 28 -17.48 -3.56 5.37
C VAL A 28 -18.38 -4.67 4.86
N PRO A 29 -19.70 -4.43 4.70
CA PRO A 29 -20.60 -5.44 4.16
C PRO A 29 -20.19 -5.85 2.75
N PHE A 30 -20.29 -7.14 2.43
CA PHE A 30 -20.09 -7.62 1.06
C PHE A 30 -21.22 -7.18 0.11
N ASN A 31 -22.43 -6.99 0.66
CA ASN A 31 -23.56 -6.44 -0.08
C ASN A 31 -23.36 -4.92 -0.27
N PRO A 32 -23.24 -4.41 -1.51
CA PRO A 32 -22.98 -3.00 -1.78
C PRO A 32 -24.13 -2.07 -1.36
N ALA A 33 -25.35 -2.58 -1.16
CA ALA A 33 -26.48 -1.80 -0.67
C ALA A 33 -26.35 -1.40 0.82
N ARG A 34 -25.41 -2.02 1.57
CA ARG A 34 -25.18 -1.71 2.98
C ARG A 34 -23.91 -0.88 3.13
N SER A 35 -24.02 0.23 3.86
CA SER A 35 -22.88 1.10 4.13
C SER A 35 -21.90 0.46 5.11
N THR A 36 -20.61 0.78 4.93
CA THR A 36 -19.56 0.47 5.91
C THR A 36 -19.88 1.16 7.23
N TYR A 37 -19.71 0.46 8.36
CA TYR A 37 -19.98 1.03 9.67
C TYR A 37 -18.86 0.71 10.66
N THR A 38 -18.68 1.57 11.66
CA THR A 38 -17.73 1.31 12.75
C THR A 38 -18.35 0.34 13.75
N VAL A 39 -17.62 -0.72 14.10
CA VAL A 39 -18.05 -1.68 15.12
C VAL A 39 -18.06 -0.97 16.47
N LYS A 40 -19.25 -0.91 17.08
CA LYS A 40 -19.42 -0.30 18.41
C LYS A 40 -18.67 -1.11 19.47
N HIS A 41 -18.22 -0.41 20.50
CA HIS A 41 -17.59 -1.01 21.67
C HIS A 41 -18.52 -1.91 22.49
N VAL A 42 -17.92 -2.64 23.43
CA VAL A 42 -18.61 -3.24 24.58
C VAL A 42 -18.68 -2.16 25.67
N ALA A 43 -19.76 -2.12 26.47
CA ALA A 43 -20.05 -1.01 27.39
C ALA A 43 -18.96 -0.75 28.45
N GLU A 44 -18.08 -1.72 28.69
CA GLU A 44 -17.05 -1.70 29.74
C GLU A 44 -15.68 -1.13 29.27
N MET A 45 -15.63 -0.49 28.09
CA MET A 45 -14.37 0.01 27.51
C MET A 45 -14.10 1.48 27.83
N ARG A 46 -12.82 1.86 27.93
CA ARG A 46 -12.41 3.17 28.46
C ARG A 46 -12.84 4.37 27.61
N LYS A 47 -12.85 4.27 26.28
CA LYS A 47 -13.21 5.38 25.36
C LYS A 47 -14.00 4.90 24.13
N PRO A 48 -15.28 4.57 24.27
CA PRO A 48 -16.09 3.93 23.22
C PRO A 48 -16.21 4.71 21.90
N SER A 49 -16.14 6.04 21.94
CA SER A 49 -16.24 6.89 20.74
C SER A 49 -14.94 6.98 19.94
N ALA A 50 -13.79 6.68 20.55
CA ALA A 50 -12.48 6.88 19.94
C ALA A 50 -12.00 5.65 19.14
N GLY A 51 -12.31 4.45 19.64
CA GLY A 51 -11.78 3.17 19.16
C GLY A 51 -11.29 2.31 20.32
N PHE A 52 -10.92 1.05 20.04
CA PHE A 52 -10.46 0.07 21.03
C PHE A 52 -9.01 0.30 21.39
N PHE A 53 -8.66 0.28 22.67
CA PHE A 53 -7.26 0.23 23.08
C PHE A 53 -6.63 -1.13 22.70
N PRO A 54 -5.30 -1.24 22.58
CA PRO A 54 -4.63 -2.47 22.13
C PRO A 54 -4.92 -3.70 23.00
N ASP A 55 -5.01 -3.54 24.31
CA ASP A 55 -5.36 -4.57 25.29
C ASP A 55 -6.86 -4.89 25.30
N GLU A 56 -7.70 -3.90 25.01
CA GLU A 56 -9.14 -4.05 24.91
C GLU A 56 -9.57 -4.80 23.65
N VAL A 57 -8.93 -4.50 22.51
CA VAL A 57 -9.33 -5.04 21.22
C VAL A 57 -9.12 -6.55 21.13
N ILE A 58 -8.11 -7.08 21.83
CA ILE A 58 -7.76 -8.50 21.88
C ILE A 58 -8.56 -9.29 22.92
N LYS A 59 -9.43 -8.65 23.71
CA LYS A 59 -10.26 -9.34 24.70
C LYS A 59 -11.15 -10.40 24.02
N PRO A 60 -11.37 -11.56 24.66
CA PRO A 60 -12.20 -12.64 24.08
C PRO A 60 -13.60 -12.18 23.66
N GLU A 61 -14.26 -11.34 24.47
CA GLU A 61 -15.59 -10.80 24.19
C GLU A 61 -15.65 -9.94 22.91
N VAL A 62 -14.60 -9.15 22.66
CA VAL A 62 -14.48 -8.36 21.44
C VAL A 62 -14.23 -9.28 20.26
N PHE A 63 -13.31 -10.24 20.40
CA PHE A 63 -13.00 -11.20 19.35
C PHE A 63 -14.25 -12.00 18.91
N GLU A 64 -15.04 -12.49 19.86
CA GLU A 64 -16.29 -13.21 19.57
C GLU A 64 -17.34 -12.31 18.91
N LYS A 65 -17.43 -11.04 19.30
CA LYS A 65 -18.30 -10.07 18.63
C LYS A 65 -17.87 -9.86 17.18
N LEU A 66 -16.58 -9.68 16.94
CA LEU A 66 -16.01 -9.53 15.60
C LEU A 66 -16.26 -10.78 14.75
N LYS A 67 -16.10 -11.97 15.33
CA LYS A 67 -16.38 -13.24 14.65
C LYS A 67 -17.83 -13.33 14.19
N ARG A 68 -18.80 -12.97 15.04
CA ARG A 68 -20.23 -12.90 14.65
C ARG A 68 -20.47 -11.93 13.50
N ILE A 69 -19.85 -10.76 13.53
CA ILE A 69 -19.95 -9.76 12.45
C ILE A 69 -19.33 -10.30 11.15
N ASN A 70 -18.16 -10.92 11.22
CA ASN A 70 -17.52 -11.51 10.05
C ASN A 70 -18.36 -12.66 9.48
N SER A 71 -19.00 -13.49 10.31
CA SER A 71 -19.95 -14.51 9.86
C SER A 71 -21.19 -13.92 9.18
N SER A 72 -21.61 -12.70 9.54
CA SER A 72 -22.73 -11.96 8.90
C SER A 72 -22.38 -11.33 7.53
N ASN A 73 -21.40 -11.90 6.84
CA ASN A 73 -20.94 -11.50 5.51
C ASN A 73 -20.35 -10.07 5.42
N CYS A 74 -19.58 -9.67 6.43
CA CYS A 74 -18.79 -8.43 6.42
C CYS A 74 -17.29 -8.72 6.43
N THR A 75 -16.50 -8.04 5.61
CA THR A 75 -15.04 -7.95 5.78
C THR A 75 -14.75 -7.00 6.94
N LEU A 76 -13.88 -7.40 7.86
CA LEU A 76 -13.43 -6.52 8.93
C LEU A 76 -12.15 -5.79 8.49
N LYS A 77 -12.13 -4.47 8.70
CA LYS A 77 -10.95 -3.62 8.52
C LYS A 77 -10.62 -2.83 9.79
N ILE A 78 -9.37 -2.45 9.98
CA ILE A 78 -8.90 -1.66 11.13
C ILE A 78 -8.26 -0.38 10.62
N ILE A 79 -8.59 0.74 11.27
CA ILE A 79 -7.90 2.01 11.11
C ILE A 79 -7.06 2.23 12.37
N CYS A 80 -5.76 2.38 12.17
CA CYS A 80 -4.83 2.70 13.24
C CYS A 80 -4.93 4.18 13.59
N LYS A 81 -5.03 4.49 14.88
CA LYS A 81 -4.97 5.86 15.39
C LYS A 81 -3.77 5.96 16.32
N SER A 82 -2.80 6.78 15.93
CA SER A 82 -1.53 6.90 16.63
C SER A 82 -1.06 8.36 16.66
N THR A 83 -0.43 8.71 17.76
CA THR A 83 0.30 9.96 18.03
C THR A 83 1.80 9.83 17.76
N LYS A 84 2.22 8.63 17.33
CA LYS A 84 3.62 8.24 17.12
C LYS A 84 3.91 7.85 15.69
N TYR A 85 2.92 7.31 14.97
CA TYR A 85 3.14 6.69 13.66
C TYR A 85 2.11 7.11 12.61
N HIS A 86 2.57 7.17 11.36
CA HIS A 86 1.74 7.10 10.16
C HIS A 86 1.72 5.67 9.63
N TYR A 87 0.65 5.34 8.90
CA TYR A 87 0.45 4.03 8.31
C TYR A 87 0.14 4.17 6.82
N VAL A 88 0.83 3.39 5.99
CA VAL A 88 0.54 3.22 4.56
C VAL A 88 -0.01 1.83 4.36
N THR A 89 -1.23 1.76 3.82
CA THR A 89 -1.91 0.50 3.54
C THR A 89 -1.93 0.27 2.04
N LEU A 90 -1.33 -0.83 1.61
CA LEU A 90 -1.38 -1.33 0.24
C LEU A 90 -2.23 -2.61 0.22
N TYR A 91 -3.10 -2.75 -0.76
CA TYR A 91 -4.00 -3.89 -0.89
C TYR A 91 -3.94 -4.47 -2.30
N ASP A 92 -4.04 -5.79 -2.39
CA ASP A 92 -3.99 -6.55 -3.65
C ASP A 92 -2.63 -6.39 -4.37
N VAL A 93 -1.55 -6.31 -3.60
CA VAL A 93 -0.16 -6.24 -4.08
C VAL A 93 0.24 -7.61 -4.59
N SER A 94 0.67 -7.73 -5.85
CA SER A 94 1.12 -9.00 -6.42
C SER A 94 2.39 -9.51 -5.73
N HIS A 95 2.70 -10.80 -5.90
CA HIS A 95 3.95 -11.36 -5.35
C HIS A 95 5.20 -10.69 -5.92
N GLU A 96 5.20 -10.35 -7.20
CA GLU A 96 6.29 -9.64 -7.88
C GLU A 96 6.44 -8.21 -7.35
N GLU A 97 5.32 -7.51 -7.16
CA GLU A 97 5.30 -6.16 -6.58
C GLU A 97 5.82 -6.19 -5.13
N LEU A 98 5.47 -7.21 -4.34
CA LEU A 98 6.01 -7.42 -2.99
C LEU A 98 7.53 -7.65 -3.00
N TYR A 99 8.04 -8.41 -3.98
CA TYR A 99 9.48 -8.61 -4.15
C TYR A 99 10.19 -7.30 -4.51
N ALA A 100 9.62 -6.51 -5.42
CA ALA A 100 10.17 -5.19 -5.78
C ALA A 100 10.23 -4.23 -4.58
N LEU A 101 9.20 -4.20 -3.73
CA LEU A 101 9.25 -3.43 -2.49
C LEU A 101 10.42 -3.85 -1.62
N SER A 102 10.60 -5.16 -1.42
CA SER A 102 11.70 -5.70 -0.62
C SER A 102 13.06 -5.38 -1.22
N ALA A 103 13.21 -5.46 -2.55
CA ALA A 103 14.45 -5.13 -3.24
C ALA A 103 14.83 -3.64 -3.09
N ASN A 104 13.83 -2.76 -3.00
CA ASN A 104 14.00 -1.33 -2.72
C ASN A 104 14.13 -0.99 -1.22
N GLY A 105 14.39 -1.99 -0.39
CA GLY A 105 14.61 -1.81 1.05
C GLY A 105 13.35 -1.45 1.85
N VAL A 106 12.15 -1.52 1.25
CA VAL A 106 10.89 -1.25 1.94
C VAL A 106 10.64 -2.34 2.97
N LYS A 107 10.53 -1.95 4.25
CA LYS A 107 10.36 -2.87 5.37
C LYS A 107 8.92 -2.79 5.92
N PRO A 108 8.01 -3.67 5.51
CA PRO A 108 6.64 -3.67 6.02
C PRO A 108 6.56 -4.19 7.46
N CYS A 109 5.66 -3.61 8.26
CA CYS A 109 5.36 -4.12 9.60
C CYS A 109 4.36 -5.29 9.54
N ILE A 110 3.47 -5.31 8.53
CA ILE A 110 2.53 -6.41 8.26
C ILE A 110 2.61 -6.81 6.79
N VAL A 111 2.64 -8.10 6.51
CA VAL A 111 2.33 -8.68 5.20
C VAL A 111 1.34 -9.82 5.40
N SER A 112 0.19 -9.72 4.74
CA SER A 112 -0.88 -10.71 4.83
C SER A 112 -1.28 -11.20 3.46
N LEU A 113 -1.37 -12.52 3.27
CA LEU A 113 -1.94 -13.08 2.05
C LEU A 113 -3.46 -12.83 2.06
N VAL A 114 -3.97 -12.16 1.02
CA VAL A 114 -5.40 -11.79 0.96
C VAL A 114 -6.14 -12.48 -0.18
N ARG A 115 -5.44 -12.91 -1.23
CA ARG A 115 -6.07 -13.57 -2.39
C ARG A 115 -5.06 -14.46 -3.10
N VAL A 116 -5.55 -15.56 -3.66
CA VAL A 116 -4.84 -16.39 -4.64
C VAL A 116 -5.67 -16.46 -5.91
N SER A 117 -5.09 -16.20 -7.08
CA SER A 117 -5.79 -16.31 -8.37
C SER A 117 -6.11 -17.77 -8.70
N LYS A 118 -6.92 -17.99 -9.74
CA LYS A 118 -7.17 -19.35 -10.25
C LYS A 118 -5.90 -19.99 -10.81
N GLN A 119 -4.96 -19.17 -11.30
CA GLN A 119 -3.67 -19.55 -11.84
C GLN A 119 -2.62 -19.79 -10.74
N GLY A 120 -2.92 -19.47 -9.48
CA GLY A 120 -2.02 -19.66 -8.34
C GLY A 120 -1.24 -18.42 -7.91
N ASP A 121 -1.47 -17.27 -8.55
CA ASP A 121 -0.80 -16.01 -8.22
C ASP A 121 -1.25 -15.49 -6.86
N LYS A 122 -0.30 -15.09 -6.03
CA LYS A 122 -0.56 -14.63 -4.67
C LYS A 122 -0.62 -13.11 -4.61
N PHE A 123 -1.62 -12.60 -3.88
CA PHE A 123 -1.80 -11.18 -3.65
C PHE A 123 -1.86 -10.87 -2.16
N TYR A 124 -1.27 -9.75 -1.76
CA TYR A 124 -1.00 -9.41 -0.38
C TYR A 124 -1.63 -8.07 0.01
N SER A 125 -1.96 -7.94 1.29
CA SER A 125 -2.08 -6.65 1.95
C SER A 125 -0.77 -6.37 2.69
N VAL A 126 -0.22 -5.18 2.45
CA VAL A 126 1.08 -4.76 2.99
C VAL A 126 0.86 -3.48 3.77
N VAL A 127 1.37 -3.44 5.00
CA VAL A 127 1.31 -2.24 5.85
C VAL A 127 2.71 -1.75 6.13
N LEU A 128 2.96 -0.49 5.80
CA LEU A 128 4.18 0.23 6.16
C LEU A 128 3.85 1.19 7.31
N ARG A 129 4.77 1.33 8.25
CA ARG A 129 4.64 2.23 9.39
C ARG A 129 5.87 3.10 9.49
N PHE A 130 5.72 4.38 9.77
CA PHE A 130 6.85 5.30 9.96
C PHE A 130 6.55 6.38 11.00
N GLY A 131 7.58 6.97 11.59
CA GLY A 131 7.44 7.93 12.69
C GLY A 131 6.74 9.23 12.30
N GLN A 132 5.93 9.77 13.22
CA GLN A 132 5.42 11.14 13.13
C GLN A 132 6.48 12.15 13.56
N LYS A 133 6.55 13.30 12.88
CA LYS A 133 7.51 14.38 13.17
C LYS A 133 6.89 15.59 13.89
N ARG A 134 5.57 15.64 14.01
CA ARG A 134 4.75 16.70 14.63
C ARG A 134 5.03 18.09 14.07
N ILE A 135 5.02 18.19 12.74
CA ILE A 135 5.27 19.44 12.00
C ILE A 135 4.00 19.92 11.28
N PRO A 136 3.91 21.21 10.92
CA PRO A 136 2.80 21.71 10.10
C PRO A 136 2.64 20.92 8.80
N ASP A 137 1.39 20.67 8.39
CA ASP A 137 1.02 19.95 7.16
C ASP A 137 1.60 18.55 7.00
N GLU A 138 2.12 17.95 8.08
CA GLU A 138 2.68 16.60 8.10
C GLU A 138 1.76 15.55 7.47
N SER A 139 0.46 15.65 7.75
CA SER A 139 -0.53 14.73 7.18
C SER A 139 -0.54 14.79 5.65
N THR A 140 -0.30 15.94 5.03
CA THR A 140 -0.25 16.10 3.58
C THR A 140 0.95 15.33 3.00
N TYR A 141 2.13 15.48 3.59
CA TYR A 141 3.35 14.79 3.15
C TYR A 141 3.29 13.28 3.41
N ALA A 142 2.73 12.86 4.55
CA ALA A 142 2.50 11.44 4.82
C ALA A 142 1.52 10.81 3.81
N ARG A 143 0.50 11.54 3.35
CA ARG A 143 -0.37 11.10 2.25
C ARG A 143 0.40 10.97 0.92
N LYS A 144 1.34 11.88 0.63
CA LYS A 144 2.23 11.75 -0.55
C LYS A 144 3.08 10.49 -0.49
N VAL A 145 3.62 10.13 0.68
CA VAL A 145 4.29 8.83 0.89
C VAL A 145 3.37 7.67 0.55
N SER A 146 2.14 7.66 1.09
CA SER A 146 1.15 6.63 0.77
C SER A 146 0.85 6.52 -0.73
N GLY A 147 0.66 7.66 -1.40
CA GLY A 147 0.41 7.72 -2.83
C GLY A 147 1.59 7.21 -3.67
N SER A 148 2.83 7.52 -3.27
CA SER A 148 4.03 7.14 -4.02
C SER A 148 4.19 5.62 -4.17
N PHE A 149 3.87 4.85 -3.14
CA PHE A 149 3.90 3.39 -3.21
C PHE A 149 2.72 2.82 -4.02
N GLN A 150 1.55 3.45 -3.96
CA GLN A 150 0.38 2.96 -4.70
C GLN A 150 0.49 3.14 -6.22
N ILE A 151 1.18 4.19 -6.68
CA ILE A 151 1.51 4.37 -8.10
C ILE A 151 2.43 3.23 -8.59
N ASN A 152 3.24 2.65 -7.71
CA ASN A 152 4.24 1.65 -8.07
C ASN A 152 3.74 0.20 -7.96
N VAL A 153 2.80 -0.09 -7.05
CA VAL A 153 2.45 -1.48 -6.68
C VAL A 153 0.95 -1.70 -6.31
N GLY A 154 0.05 -0.79 -6.69
CA GLY A 154 -1.37 -0.86 -6.32
C GLY A 154 -2.33 -0.66 -7.49
N SER A 155 -3.52 -1.28 -7.41
CA SER A 155 -4.62 -1.09 -8.39
C SER A 155 -5.56 0.08 -8.05
N LYS A 156 -5.34 0.78 -6.92
CA LYS A 156 -6.22 1.86 -6.44
C LYS A 156 -5.44 3.08 -5.99
N VAL A 157 -5.91 4.26 -6.43
CA VAL A 157 -5.48 5.57 -5.96
C VAL A 157 -6.20 5.84 -4.63
N THR A 158 -5.58 5.56 -3.49
CA THR A 158 -6.07 5.99 -2.17
C THR A 158 -5.01 6.82 -1.44
N THR A 159 -5.14 8.14 -1.47
CA THR A 159 -4.25 9.05 -0.73
C THR A 159 -4.57 9.11 0.76
N SER A 160 -5.38 8.18 1.29
CA SER A 160 -5.88 8.25 2.66
C SER A 160 -4.97 7.50 3.62
N LEU A 161 -4.47 8.22 4.63
CA LEU A 161 -3.83 7.62 5.82
C LEU A 161 -4.81 6.85 6.70
N GLU A 162 -6.12 6.96 6.42
CA GLU A 162 -7.18 6.23 7.10
C GLU A 162 -7.72 5.05 6.28
N GLU A 163 -6.97 4.60 5.25
CA GLU A 163 -7.34 3.39 4.52
C GLU A 163 -7.29 2.19 5.48
N GLY A 164 -8.45 1.52 5.62
CA GLY A 164 -8.60 0.40 6.54
C GLY A 164 -7.81 -0.82 6.10
N ILE A 165 -7.02 -1.38 7.02
CA ILE A 165 -6.24 -2.60 6.85
C ILE A 165 -7.14 -3.81 7.13
N VAL A 166 -7.14 -4.83 6.28
CA VAL A 166 -7.93 -6.06 6.56
C VAL A 166 -7.44 -6.75 7.83
N LEU A 167 -8.36 -7.15 8.72
CA LEU A 167 -7.98 -7.79 9.99
C LEU A 167 -7.49 -9.22 9.77
N CYS A 168 -6.31 -9.54 10.30
CA CYS A 168 -5.84 -10.90 10.46
C CYS A 168 -6.72 -11.69 11.44
N GLY A 169 -6.84 -12.99 11.21
CA GLY A 169 -7.70 -13.87 12.02
C GLY A 169 -9.18 -13.86 11.61
N PHE A 170 -9.52 -13.24 10.49
CA PHE A 170 -10.88 -13.20 9.94
C PHE A 170 -10.88 -13.44 8.42
N VAL A 171 -12.04 -13.73 7.86
CA VAL A 171 -12.19 -13.96 6.41
C VAL A 171 -12.41 -12.63 5.70
N ASP A 172 -11.60 -12.32 4.68
CA ASP A 172 -11.95 -11.30 3.70
C ASP A 172 -13.06 -11.82 2.79
N LYS A 173 -14.21 -11.16 2.78
CA LYS A 173 -15.37 -11.55 1.98
C LYS A 173 -15.19 -11.31 0.50
N LYS A 174 -14.28 -10.40 0.11
CA LYS A 174 -13.98 -10.19 -1.31
C LYS A 174 -13.25 -11.41 -1.90
N SER A 175 -12.27 -11.97 -1.19
CA SER A 175 -11.51 -13.14 -1.67
C SER A 175 -12.03 -14.48 -1.17
N GLY A 176 -12.80 -14.50 -0.08
CA GLY A 176 -13.20 -15.72 0.63
C GLY A 176 -12.08 -16.36 1.45
N MET A 177 -10.91 -15.72 1.57
CA MET A 177 -9.75 -16.27 2.26
C MET A 177 -9.64 -15.77 3.71
N TRP A 178 -9.12 -16.64 4.59
CA TRP A 178 -8.65 -16.21 5.90
C TRP A 178 -7.42 -15.33 5.74
N ILE A 179 -7.42 -14.21 6.44
CA ILE A 179 -6.29 -13.29 6.46
C ILE A 179 -5.33 -13.73 7.56
N ASN A 180 -4.11 -14.07 7.16
CA ASN A 180 -3.04 -14.50 8.06
C ASN A 180 -1.93 -13.46 8.04
N ALA A 181 -1.24 -13.25 9.15
CA ALA A 181 -0.09 -12.37 9.21
C ALA A 181 1.18 -13.14 8.83
N ASN A 182 1.37 -13.41 7.53
CA ASN A 182 2.58 -14.06 7.01
C ASN A 182 3.86 -13.41 7.52
N ARG A 183 3.81 -12.09 7.74
CA ARG A 183 4.80 -11.34 8.50
C ARG A 183 4.09 -10.35 9.43
N ALA A 184 4.46 -10.35 10.70
CA ALA A 184 4.08 -9.32 11.66
C ALA A 184 5.29 -8.97 12.53
N VAL A 185 5.86 -7.79 12.32
CA VAL A 185 7.04 -7.31 13.04
C VAL A 185 6.82 -5.86 13.44
N ASN A 186 7.05 -5.56 14.71
CA ASN A 186 7.04 -4.19 15.21
C ASN A 186 8.29 -3.45 14.72
N GLN A 187 8.23 -2.91 13.51
CA GLN A 187 9.32 -2.16 12.88
C GLN A 187 8.78 -0.97 12.09
N ASN A 188 9.57 0.09 12.01
CA ASN A 188 9.33 1.18 11.07
C ASN A 188 9.92 0.83 9.70
N CYS A 189 9.42 1.50 8.67
CA CYS A 189 9.93 1.45 7.32
C CYS A 189 10.85 2.65 7.08
N PRO A 190 12.19 2.47 7.08
CA PRO A 190 13.13 3.57 6.90
C PRO A 190 12.93 4.29 5.56
N THR A 191 12.65 3.53 4.49
CA THR A 191 12.38 4.08 3.16
C THR A 191 11.15 4.99 3.14
N CYS A 192 10.15 4.77 4.02
CA CYS A 192 9.02 5.70 4.15
C CYS A 192 9.44 7.00 4.84
N GLU A 193 10.31 6.92 5.85
CA GLU A 193 10.86 8.10 6.55
C GLU A 193 11.72 8.94 5.59
N ASP A 194 12.58 8.28 4.80
CA ASP A 194 13.40 8.93 3.77
C ASP A 194 12.53 9.66 2.73
N ARG A 195 11.47 8.99 2.23
CA ARG A 195 10.52 9.61 1.29
C ARG A 195 9.78 10.79 1.93
N PHE A 196 9.36 10.65 3.18
CA PHE A 196 8.71 11.73 3.92
C PHE A 196 9.63 12.97 3.99
N ASP A 197 10.90 12.77 4.32
CA ASP A 197 11.88 13.86 4.40
C ASP A 197 12.13 14.54 3.07
N ILE A 198 12.04 13.80 1.97
CA ILE A 198 12.21 14.35 0.62
C ILE A 198 11.00 15.20 0.25
N PHE A 199 9.77 14.72 0.48
CA PHE A 199 8.58 15.53 0.26
C PHE A 199 8.57 16.81 1.11
N LEU A 200 9.08 16.72 2.35
CA LEU A 200 9.20 17.87 3.24
C LEU A 200 10.25 18.87 2.75
N LYS A 201 11.41 18.41 2.26
CA LYS A 201 12.46 19.26 1.68
C LYS A 201 12.00 19.92 0.37
N ASN A 202 11.24 19.19 -0.44
CA ASN A 202 10.72 19.63 -1.73
C ASN A 202 9.41 20.43 -1.61
N ARG A 203 9.04 20.88 -0.40
CA ARG A 203 7.84 21.69 -0.13
C ARG A 203 7.70 22.95 -0.99
N SER A 204 8.80 23.40 -1.60
CA SER A 204 8.95 24.65 -2.35
C SER A 204 9.32 24.44 -3.83
N VAL A 205 9.21 23.23 -4.37
CA VAL A 205 9.41 22.98 -5.81
C VAL A 205 8.09 23.27 -6.55
N ASP A 206 7.99 24.53 -6.97
CA ASP A 206 7.18 25.21 -7.98
C ASP A 206 5.66 24.99 -8.13
N GLU A 207 4.95 26.12 -8.01
CA GLU A 207 3.53 26.39 -8.26
C GLU A 207 3.18 26.48 -9.76
N ASN A 208 4.04 25.99 -10.66
CA ASN A 208 3.79 25.93 -12.10
C ASN A 208 4.04 24.50 -12.61
N PRO A 209 3.00 23.65 -12.71
CA PRO A 209 3.18 22.30 -13.24
C PRO A 209 3.62 22.40 -14.70
N GLU A 210 4.79 21.83 -15.01
CA GLU A 210 5.17 21.53 -16.40
C GLU A 210 4.03 20.74 -17.07
N LYS A 211 3.80 20.87 -18.37
CA LYS A 211 2.75 20.07 -19.01
C LYS A 211 3.20 18.61 -19.05
N MET A 212 2.40 17.68 -18.53
CA MET A 212 2.71 16.24 -18.59
C MET A 212 3.05 15.81 -20.03
N PRO A 213 4.17 15.09 -20.26
CA PRO A 213 4.53 14.58 -21.58
C PRO A 213 3.40 13.75 -22.19
N GLU A 214 3.09 13.98 -23.46
CA GLU A 214 2.09 13.19 -24.18
C GLU A 214 2.62 11.77 -24.48
N LEU A 215 1.71 10.79 -24.51
CA LEU A 215 2.06 9.44 -24.92
C LEU A 215 2.22 9.40 -26.44
N ASP A 216 3.35 8.90 -26.90
CA ASP A 216 3.61 8.74 -28.32
C ASP A 216 2.81 7.54 -28.86
N ARG A 217 1.79 7.80 -29.67
CA ARG A 217 0.95 6.77 -30.29
C ARG A 217 1.21 6.60 -31.78
N SER A 218 2.39 7.01 -32.26
CA SER A 218 2.76 6.96 -33.68
C SER A 218 2.94 5.54 -34.24
N GLY A 219 2.97 4.52 -33.38
CA GLY A 219 3.20 3.12 -33.74
C GLY A 219 4.65 2.66 -33.53
N SER A 220 5.56 3.54 -33.12
CA SER A 220 6.92 3.17 -32.70
C SER A 220 6.93 2.68 -31.26
N THR A 221 7.29 1.41 -31.05
CA THR A 221 7.42 0.80 -29.71
C THR A 221 8.47 1.54 -28.86
N PHE A 222 9.59 1.95 -29.47
CA PHE A 222 10.64 2.68 -28.77
C PHE A 222 10.17 4.06 -28.29
N LEU A 223 9.54 4.85 -29.18
CA LEU A 223 9.03 6.18 -28.81
C LEU A 223 7.89 6.08 -27.80
N TYR A 224 7.04 5.06 -27.91
CA TYR A 224 6.03 4.77 -26.91
C TYR A 224 6.66 4.51 -25.53
N PHE A 225 7.69 3.66 -25.45
CA PHE A 225 8.35 3.35 -24.19
C PHE A 225 9.08 4.57 -23.60
N GLU A 226 9.73 5.39 -24.43
CA GLU A 226 10.32 6.67 -24.01
C GLU A 226 9.27 7.65 -23.47
N SER A 227 8.11 7.75 -24.12
CA SER A 227 7.02 8.62 -23.65
C SER A 227 6.42 8.11 -22.31
N CYS A 228 6.28 6.79 -22.15
CA CYS A 228 5.90 6.16 -20.88
C CYS A 228 6.91 6.47 -19.78
N ARG A 229 8.21 6.36 -20.07
CA ARG A 229 9.30 6.70 -19.16
C ARG A 229 9.26 8.19 -18.77
N SER A 230 9.08 9.07 -19.74
CA SER A 230 8.97 10.52 -19.53
C SER A 230 7.78 10.90 -18.66
N GLN A 231 6.63 10.23 -18.82
CA GLN A 231 5.48 10.40 -17.93
C GLN A 231 5.75 9.90 -16.50
N ILE A 232 6.49 8.79 -16.33
CA ILE A 232 6.87 8.28 -15.00
C ILE A 232 7.77 9.31 -14.29
N ILE A 233 8.75 9.86 -15.01
CA ILE A 233 9.63 10.91 -14.49
C ILE A 233 8.84 12.16 -14.15
N TYR A 234 7.98 12.63 -15.06
CA TYR A 234 7.14 13.80 -14.83
C TYR A 234 6.28 13.62 -13.57
N LYS A 235 5.55 12.50 -13.46
CA LYS A 235 4.71 12.20 -12.29
C LYS A 235 5.52 12.11 -10.99
N ALA A 236 6.73 11.58 -11.07
CA ALA A 236 7.60 11.47 -9.91
C ALA A 236 8.18 12.84 -9.50
N LYS A 237 8.56 13.69 -10.47
CA LYS A 237 8.96 15.09 -10.22
C LYS A 237 7.82 15.92 -9.64
N ASP A 238 6.64 15.87 -10.25
CA ASP A 238 5.42 16.57 -9.81
C ASP A 238 5.00 16.15 -8.40
N ALA A 239 5.11 14.85 -8.08
CA ALA A 239 4.88 14.36 -6.73
C ALA A 239 5.95 14.84 -5.72
N GLY A 240 7.13 15.28 -6.19
CA GLY A 240 8.32 15.55 -5.38
C GLY A 240 8.97 14.28 -4.85
N ASP A 241 8.77 13.14 -5.53
CA ASP A 241 9.23 11.81 -5.13
C ASP A 241 10.73 11.63 -5.42
N LYS A 242 11.39 10.76 -4.66
CA LYS A 242 12.74 10.30 -5.01
C LYS A 242 12.59 9.20 -6.04
N PHE A 243 13.32 9.31 -7.14
CA PHE A 243 13.42 8.24 -8.12
C PHE A 243 14.84 8.26 -8.70
N ASP A 244 15.47 7.10 -8.77
CA ASP A 244 16.70 6.89 -9.51
C ASP A 244 16.40 6.15 -10.83
N ASP A 245 17.41 5.99 -11.68
CA ASP A 245 17.23 5.30 -12.96
C ASP A 245 16.77 3.84 -12.78
N THR A 246 17.13 3.18 -11.67
CA THR A 246 16.69 1.83 -11.35
C THR A 246 15.19 1.80 -11.04
N GLU A 247 14.72 2.74 -10.21
CA GLU A 247 13.31 2.85 -9.86
C GLU A 247 12.46 3.23 -11.08
N ILE A 248 12.94 4.14 -11.93
CA ILE A 248 12.29 4.47 -13.21
C ILE A 248 12.17 3.22 -14.09
N GLN A 249 13.26 2.45 -14.23
CA GLN A 249 13.27 1.24 -15.04
C GLN A 249 12.30 0.19 -14.51
N CYS A 250 12.26 -0.03 -13.18
CA CYS A 250 11.29 -0.94 -12.58
C CYS A 250 9.84 -0.49 -12.83
N ARG A 251 9.53 0.80 -12.62
CA ARG A 251 8.19 1.36 -12.87
C ARG A 251 7.78 1.21 -14.34
N LEU A 252 8.71 1.45 -15.26
CA LEU A 252 8.48 1.29 -16.68
C LEU A 252 8.22 -0.16 -17.04
N PHE A 253 9.04 -1.08 -16.53
CA PHE A 253 8.90 -2.51 -16.75
C PHE A 253 7.51 -3.02 -16.33
N TYR A 254 7.07 -2.70 -15.12
CA TYR A 254 5.75 -3.12 -14.63
C TYR A 254 4.59 -2.52 -15.40
N ARG A 255 4.71 -1.25 -15.82
CA ARG A 255 3.68 -0.62 -16.66
C ARG A 255 3.55 -1.35 -18.00
N LEU A 256 4.66 -1.60 -18.68
CA LEU A 256 4.67 -2.22 -20.01
C LEU A 256 4.20 -3.68 -19.95
N GLN A 257 4.54 -4.43 -18.90
CA GLN A 257 3.99 -5.77 -18.69
C GLN A 257 2.47 -5.77 -18.49
N LYS A 258 1.92 -4.80 -17.74
CA LYS A 258 0.46 -4.63 -17.57
C LYS A 258 -0.23 -4.31 -18.89
N GLU A 259 0.50 -3.72 -19.84
CA GLU A 259 0.03 -3.42 -21.20
C GLU A 259 0.36 -4.54 -22.21
N HIS A 260 0.78 -5.72 -21.73
CA HIS A 260 1.05 -6.95 -22.49
C HIS A 260 2.29 -6.93 -23.41
N TYR A 261 3.24 -6.02 -23.18
CA TYR A 261 4.55 -6.11 -23.83
C TYR A 261 5.39 -7.24 -23.23
N THR A 262 6.16 -7.92 -24.08
CA THR A 262 7.01 -9.04 -23.68
C THR A 262 8.27 -8.55 -22.96
N THR A 263 8.81 -9.39 -22.07
CA THR A 263 10.09 -9.11 -21.39
C THR A 263 11.23 -8.85 -22.38
N ALA A 264 11.22 -9.50 -23.54
CA ALA A 264 12.23 -9.31 -24.59
C ALA A 264 12.16 -7.91 -25.20
N GLU A 265 10.96 -7.42 -25.54
CA GLU A 265 10.76 -6.07 -26.07
C GLU A 265 11.21 -5.00 -25.06
N ILE A 266 10.89 -5.19 -23.78
CA ILE A 266 11.28 -4.24 -22.73
C ILE A 266 12.79 -4.27 -22.51
N ALA A 267 13.42 -5.45 -22.52
CA ALA A 267 14.87 -5.59 -22.37
C ALA A 267 15.63 -4.95 -23.55
N GLN A 268 15.16 -5.17 -24.78
CA GLN A 268 15.73 -4.57 -25.99
C GLN A 268 15.72 -3.05 -25.90
N TYR A 269 14.60 -2.45 -25.48
CA TYR A 269 14.52 -1.01 -25.25
C TYR A 269 15.54 -0.51 -24.20
N ILE A 270 15.68 -1.21 -23.07
CA ILE A 270 16.63 -0.84 -22.01
C ILE A 270 18.08 -0.91 -22.53
N GLU A 271 18.40 -1.90 -23.35
CA GLU A 271 19.71 -2.03 -24.00
C GLU A 271 19.97 -0.94 -25.04
N GLU A 272 19.00 -0.66 -25.91
CA GLU A 272 19.08 0.41 -26.92
C GLU A 272 19.30 1.78 -26.27
N ARG A 273 18.64 2.06 -25.15
CA ARG A 273 18.79 3.32 -24.41
C ARG A 273 20.12 3.44 -23.65
N LYS A 274 20.82 2.32 -23.40
CA LYS A 274 22.18 2.32 -22.82
C LYS A 274 23.28 2.51 -23.86
N LYS A 275 22.97 2.38 -25.15
CA LYS A 275 23.94 2.69 -26.20
C LYS A 275 24.26 4.18 -26.15
N PRO A 276 25.53 4.58 -26.34
CA PRO A 276 25.88 5.99 -26.49
C PRO A 276 24.98 6.58 -27.57
N GLN A 277 24.31 7.69 -27.26
CA GLN A 277 23.71 8.49 -28.32
C GLN A 277 24.89 8.97 -29.17
N GLU A 278 24.98 8.50 -30.41
CA GLU A 278 25.87 9.10 -31.39
C GLU A 278 25.51 10.58 -31.45
N SER A 279 26.45 11.44 -31.03
CA SER A 279 26.34 12.87 -31.24
C SER A 279 26.31 13.08 -32.75
N SER A 280 25.12 13.24 -33.30
CA SER A 280 24.92 13.74 -34.65
C SER A 280 25.34 15.20 -34.66
N ASP A 281 26.58 15.46 -35.04
CA ASP A 281 27.02 16.78 -35.51
C ASP A 281 26.34 17.04 -36.87
N PHE A 282 25.07 17.47 -36.83
CA PHE A 282 24.36 18.04 -37.96
C PHE A 282 23.48 19.21 -37.51
#